data_AF-A0A3M0XYS3-F1
#
_entry.id   AF-A0A3M0XYS3-F1
#
_cell.length_a   1.000
_cell.length_b   1.000
_cell.length_c   1.000
_cell.angle_alpha   90.00
_cell.angle_beta   90.00
_cell.angle_gamma   90.00
#
_symmetry.space_group_name_H-M   'P 1'
#
loop_
_entity.id
_entity.type
_entity.pdbx_description
1 polymer ?
#
loop_
_entity_poly.entity_id
_entity_poly.type
_entity_poly.pdbx_seq_one_letter_code
_entity_poly.pdbx_strand_id
1 'polypeptide(L)' 'MNDQALLLLVLAALAILMIWGRWRYDVVAFLALIVSVILGLVPADRAFAGFGHPAVITVAAILIISRALA' A
#
# COMPACT_ATOMS: atom_id res chain seq x y z
N MET A 1 -22.18 4.92 -12.57
CA MET A 1 -21.25 3.80 -12.31
C MET A 1 -21.08 3.72 -10.80
N ASN A 2 -21.35 2.57 -10.17
CA ASN A 2 -21.32 2.42 -8.70
C ASN A 2 -19.90 2.66 -8.15
N ASP A 3 -19.78 3.39 -7.05
CA ASP A 3 -18.50 3.65 -6.35
C ASP A 3 -17.74 2.36 -6.01
N GLN A 4 -18.48 1.28 -5.73
CA GLN A 4 -17.91 -0.06 -5.51
C GLN A 4 -17.17 -0.62 -6.73
N ALA A 5 -17.65 -0.35 -7.95
CA ALA A 5 -17.00 -0.83 -9.17
C ALA A 5 -15.67 -0.11 -9.41
N LEU A 6 -15.60 1.19 -9.08
CA LEU A 6 -14.35 1.97 -9.14
C LEU A 6 -13.34 1.47 -8.09
N LEU A 7 -13.79 1.22 -6.86
CA LEU A 7 -12.96 0.66 -5.80
C LEU A 7 -12.38 -0.70 -6.17
N LEU A 8 -13.22 -1.59 -6.71
CA LEU A 8 -12.80 -2.92 -7.14
C LEU A 8 -11.78 -2.85 -8.29
N LEU A 9 -11.98 -1.93 -9.24
CA LEU A 9 -11.06 -1.73 -10.36
C LEU A 9 -9.70 -1.22 -9.88
N VAL A 10 -9.66 -0.29 -8.93
CA VAL A 10 -8.42 0.20 -8.33
C VAL A 10 -7.69 -0.93 -7.59
N LEU A 11 -8.39 -1.72 -6.78
CA LEU A 11 -7.79 -2.86 -6.07
C LEU A 11 -7.23 -3.91 -7.03
N ALA A 12 -7.98 -4.25 -8.08
CA ALA A 12 -7.54 -5.20 -9.10
C ALA A 12 -6.29 -4.71 -9.85
N ALA A 13 -6.27 -3.43 -10.24
CA ALA A 13 -5.12 -2.81 -10.89
C ALA A 13 -3.88 -2.82 -9.96
N LEU A 14 -4.07 -2.55 -8.67
CA LEU A 14 -3.01 -2.54 -7.66
C LEU A 14 -2.43 -3.95 -7.46
N ALA A 15 -3.29 -4.97 -7.39
CA ALA A 15 -2.88 -6.37 -7.29
C ALA A 15 -2.08 -6.83 -8.53
N ILE A 16 -2.57 -6.51 -9.74
CA ILE A 16 -1.87 -6.83 -10.99
C ILE A 16 -0.50 -6.15 -11.03
N LEU A 17 -0.43 -4.88 -10.64
CA LEU A 17 0.81 -4.11 -10.66
C LEU A 17 1.83 -4.62 -9.63
N MET A 18 1.38 -5.12 -8.46
CA MET A 18 2.25 -5.82 -7.51
C MET A 18 2.75 -7.15 -8.07
N ILE A 19 1.90 -7.95 -8.72
CA ILE A 19 2.27 -9.29 -9.20
C ILE A 19 3.22 -9.23 -10.40
N TRP A 20 3.11 -8.22 -11.26
CA TRP A 20 3.92 -8.10 -12.49
C TRP A 20 5.43 -8.11 -12.22
N GLY A 21 5.89 -7.73 -11.02
CA GLY A 21 7.27 -7.91 -10.55
C GLY A 21 8.35 -7.16 -11.34
N ARG A 22 7.98 -6.37 -12.35
CA ARG A 22 8.92 -5.65 -13.23
C ARG A 22 9.36 -4.30 -12.65
N TRP A 23 8.56 -3.73 -11.75
CA TRP A 23 8.87 -2.53 -11.00
C TRP A 23 9.20 -2.90 -9.56
N ARG A 24 10.10 -2.15 -8.92
CA ARG A 24 10.38 -2.32 -7.49
C ARG A 24 9.06 -2.16 -6.71
N TYR A 25 8.76 -3.14 -5.85
CA TYR A 25 7.52 -3.19 -5.08
C TYR A 25 7.25 -1.91 -4.28
N ASP A 26 8.30 -1.29 -3.72
CA ASP A 26 8.18 -0.03 -2.99
C ASP A 26 7.69 1.12 -3.89
N VAL A 27 8.18 1.18 -5.12
CA VAL A 27 7.82 2.23 -6.10
C VAL A 27 6.37 2.06 -6.52
N VAL A 28 5.95 0.82 -6.75
CA VAL A 28 4.55 0.48 -7.06
C VAL A 28 3.62 0.90 -5.93
N ALA A 29 3.97 0.57 -4.68
CA ALA A 29 3.18 0.91 -3.50
C ALA A 29 3.08 2.43 -3.31
N PHE A 30 4.19 3.16 -3.47
CA PHE A 30 4.20 4.62 -3.37
C PHE A 30 3.35 5.28 -4.46
N LEU A 31 3.46 4.80 -5.70
CA LEU A 31 2.72 5.35 -6.83
C LEU A 31 1.21 5.09 -6.67
N ALA A 32 0.83 3.91 -6.19
CA ALA A 32 -0.56 3.60 -5.89
C ALA A 32 -1.13 4.48 -4.76
N LEU A 33 -0.34 4.76 -3.71
CA LEU A 33 -0.72 5.69 -2.65
C LEU A 33 -0.95 7.10 -3.20
N ILE A 34 -0.02 7.62 -4.01
CA ILE A 34 -0.10 8.95 -4.64
C ILE A 34 -1.35 9.05 -5.52
N VAL A 35 -1.56 8.06 -6.40
CA VAL A 35 -2.73 8.02 -7.29
C VAL A 35 -4.04 7.98 -6.48
N SER A 36 -4.09 7.22 -5.39
CA SER A 36 -5.28 7.13 -4.54
C SER A 36 -5.62 8.46 -3.86
N VAL A 37 -4.60 9.24 -3.48
CA VAL A 37 -4.79 10.58 -2.90
C VAL A 37 -5.23 11.59 -3.97
N ILE A 38 -4.58 11.57 -5.15
CA ILE A 38 -4.91 12.47 -6.27
C ILE A 38 -6.35 12.25 -6.77
N LEU A 39 -6.80 10.99 -6.82
CA LEU A 39 -8.17 10.64 -7.20
C LEU A 39 -9.21 10.96 -6.12
N GLY A 40 -8.79 11.47 -4.95
CA GLY A 40 -9.68 11.81 -3.84
C GLY A 40 -10.28 10.59 -3.12
N LEU A 41 -9.76 9.38 -3.39
CA LEU A 41 -10.21 8.15 -2.74
C LEU A 41 -9.75 8.09 -1.28
N VAL A 42 -8.61 8.73 -0.98
CA VAL A 42 -8.04 8.82 0.37
C VAL A 42 -7.68 10.28 0.67
N PRO A 43 -8.18 10.85 1.80
CA PRO A 43 -7.76 12.17 2.26
C PRO A 43 -6.25 12.23 2.49
N ALA A 44 -5.59 13.30 2.02
CA ALA A 44 -4.12 13.42 2.10
C ALA A 44 -3.59 13.36 3.55
N ASP A 45 -4.37 13.84 4.53
CA ASP A 45 -4.10 13.76 5.96
C ASP A 45 -4.11 12.31 6.50
N ARG A 46 -4.78 11.39 5.81
CA ARG A 46 -4.88 9.98 6.20
C ARG A 46 -4.07 9.03 5.31
N ALA A 47 -3.40 9.52 4.28
CA ALA A 47 -2.64 8.71 3.35
C ALA A 47 -1.64 7.77 4.05
N PHE A 48 -0.95 8.28 5.08
CA PHE A 48 0.05 7.52 5.84
C PHE A 48 -0.49 6.84 7.11
N ALA A 49 -1.80 6.90 7.37
CA ALA A 49 -2.39 6.31 8.58
C ALA A 49 -2.15 4.78 8.66
N GLY A 50 -1.96 4.12 7.52
CA GLY A 50 -1.60 2.69 7.46
C GLY A 50 -0.24 2.34 8.07
N PHE A 51 0.73 3.27 8.09
CA PHE A 51 2.05 3.02 8.69
C PHE A 51 1.98 2.88 10.22
N GLY A 52 1.00 3.52 10.87
CA GLY A 52 0.75 3.38 12.30
C GLY A 52 -0.07 2.15 12.68
N HIS A 53 -0.45 1.31 11.71
CA HIS A 53 -1.30 0.16 11.98
C HIS A 53 -0.51 -0.91 12.77
N PRO A 54 -1.09 -1.48 13.85
CA PRO A 54 -0.39 -2.45 14.70
C PRO A 54 0.23 -3.63 13.94
N ALA A 55 -0.40 -4.08 12.84
CA ALA A 55 0.15 -5.16 12.02
C ALA A 55 1.45 -4.76 11.31
N VAL A 56 1.53 -3.54 10.75
CA VAL A 56 2.73 -3.03 10.05
C VAL A 56 3.89 -2.87 11.04
N ILE A 57 3.61 -2.30 12.21
CA ILE A 57 4.59 -2.12 13.29
C ILE A 57 5.13 -3.48 13.76
N THR A 58 4.26 -4.48 13.90
CA THR A 58 4.65 -5.84 14.30
C THR A 58 5.60 -6.47 13.29
N VAL A 59 5.32 -6.36 11.98
CA VAL A 59 6.22 -6.87 10.93
C VAL A 59 7.58 -6.18 10.99
N ALA A 60 7.61 -4.86 11.13
CA ALA A 60 8.86 -4.11 11.27
C ALA A 60 9.67 -4.56 12.50
N ALA A 61 9.02 -4.74 13.65
CA ALA A 61 9.66 -5.26 14.86
C ALA A 61 10.22 -6.67 14.66
N ILE A 62 9.47 -7.56 14.01
CA ILE A 62 9.93 -8.92 13.70
C ILE A 62 11.17 -8.88 12.79
N LEU A 63 11.19 -8.03 11.75
CA LEU A 63 12.36 -7.89 10.87
C LEU A 63 13.61 -7.40 11.61
N ILE A 64 13.44 -6.48 12.56
CA ILE A 64 14.53 -6.01 13.43
C ILE A 64 15.05 -7.15 14.30
N ILE A 65 14.15 -7.90 14.95
CA ILE A 65 14.51 -9.04 15.81
C ILE A 65 15.24 -10.12 14.99
N SER A 66 14.77 -10.45 13.77
CA SER A 66 15.43 -11.40 12.87
C SER A 66 16.85 -10.97 12.49
N ARG A 67 17.09 -9.66 12.31
CA ARG A 67 18.43 -9.11 12.04
C ARG A 67 19.33 -9.05 13.27
N ALA A 68 18.76 -8.91 14.47
CA ALA A 68 19.53 -8.87 15.72
C ALA A 68 19.98 -10.26 16.19
N LEU A 69 19.22 -11.31 15.81
CA LEU A 69 19.52 -12.71 16.11
C LEU A 69 20.42 -13.38 15.07
N ALA A 70 20.51 -12.83 13.86
CA ALA A 70 21.33 -13.34 12.75
C ALA A 70 22.75 -12.79 12.82
#